data_AF-A0AA95G9K2-F1
#
_entry.id   AF-A0AA95G9K2-F1
#
_cell.length_a   1.000
_cell.length_b   1.000
_cell.length_c   1.000
_cell.angle_alpha   90.00
_cell.angle_beta   90.00
_cell.angle_gamma   90.00
#
_symmetry.space_group_name_H-M   'P 1'
#
loop_
_entity.id
_entity.type
_entity.pdbx_description
1 polymer ?
#
loop_
_entity_poly.entity_id
_entity_poly.type
_entity_poly.pdbx_seq_one_letter_code
_entity_poly.pdbx_strand_id
1 'polypeptide(L)'
;MNLSSNTISKKYHIQRKSNPIDSIGYEVDFCDTETNALIKVAMFSNVKSETAEISEFFQKLLKKYSIISDRKPFKALFSIFSYAKFKEKFLLAAAEEIKIARVSWLLEKCDPYELAIIDAKNSLQYFSNLEKHLFDKYVAEWDSPQKLFFFEFKNLRKKIIFQFFRKNMHFILFWCLIFLAVFLGLHITSKENSLTMWQQLKGWIFFLLQRLN
;
A
#
# COMPACT_ATOMS: atom_id res chain seq x y z
N MET A 1 -4.44 21.12 -51.76
CA MET A 1 -3.86 20.28 -50.69
C MET A 1 -4.71 20.39 -49.45
N ASN A 2 -5.32 19.26 -49.06
CA ASN A 2 -5.89 18.89 -47.76
C ASN A 2 -5.03 19.41 -46.58
N LEU A 3 -5.49 19.82 -45.38
CA LEU A 3 -6.68 19.48 -44.57
C LEU A 3 -6.97 20.61 -43.54
N SER A 4 -8.26 20.89 -43.36
CA SER A 4 -9.03 21.30 -42.17
C SER A 4 -8.43 22.09 -41.00
N SER A 5 -9.19 23.16 -40.70
CA SER A 5 -9.47 23.83 -39.43
C SER A 5 -9.73 22.95 -38.19
N ASN A 6 -9.60 23.62 -37.03
CA ASN A 6 -10.45 23.56 -35.83
C ASN A 6 -9.84 22.98 -34.52
N THR A 7 -9.94 23.84 -33.50
CA THR A 7 -10.31 23.58 -32.09
C THR A 7 -9.45 22.55 -31.33
N ILE A 8 -8.78 22.93 -30.23
CA ILE A 8 -9.39 22.98 -28.89
C ILE A 8 -8.48 23.80 -27.96
N SER A 9 -8.94 25.01 -27.61
CA SER A 9 -8.70 25.59 -26.29
C SER A 9 -9.31 24.69 -25.22
N LYS A 10 -8.72 24.65 -24.02
CA LYS A 10 -9.20 23.96 -22.80
C LYS A 10 -8.91 22.45 -22.74
N LYS A 11 -7.72 22.10 -22.25
CA LYS A 11 -7.53 20.95 -21.36
C LYS A 11 -6.36 21.16 -20.38
N TYR A 12 -6.29 22.37 -19.81
CA TYR A 12 -5.98 22.48 -18.38
C TYR A 12 -7.10 21.73 -17.66
N HIS A 13 -6.73 20.80 -16.77
CA HIS A 13 -7.57 19.75 -16.17
C HIS A 13 -7.88 18.57 -17.09
N ILE A 14 -7.07 17.51 -16.98
CA ILE A 14 -7.49 16.21 -16.43
C ILE A 14 -6.20 15.43 -16.09
N GLN A 15 -6.11 15.00 -14.83
CA GLN A 15 -5.10 14.12 -14.23
C GLN A 15 -3.72 14.71 -13.90
N ARG A 16 -3.70 15.67 -12.96
CA ARG A 16 -2.74 15.60 -11.85
C ARG A 16 -3.04 14.33 -11.02
N LYS A 17 -2.56 13.19 -11.50
CA LYS A 17 -1.91 12.20 -10.63
C LYS A 17 -0.44 12.31 -11.00
N SER A 18 0.31 13.15 -10.29
CA SER A 18 1.76 13.01 -10.27
C SER A 18 2.02 11.57 -9.82
N ASN A 19 2.42 10.72 -10.76
CA ASN A 19 2.64 9.31 -10.54
C ASN A 19 3.69 9.13 -9.41
N PRO A 20 3.58 8.12 -8.54
CA PRO A 20 4.63 7.79 -7.57
C PRO A 20 5.98 7.42 -8.21
N ILE A 21 6.03 7.39 -9.55
CA ILE A 21 7.00 6.77 -10.44
C ILE A 21 8.21 7.69 -10.72
N ASP A 22 8.09 9.02 -10.73
CA ASP A 22 9.24 9.90 -11.03
C ASP A 22 10.19 10.10 -9.82
N SER A 23 9.95 9.45 -8.68
CA SER A 23 10.56 9.80 -7.38
C SER A 23 11.33 8.68 -6.67
N ILE A 24 11.46 7.50 -7.28
CA ILE A 24 12.31 6.41 -6.80
C ILE A 24 13.59 6.44 -7.67
N GLY A 25 14.59 7.21 -7.23
CA GLY A 25 15.81 7.49 -8.01
C GLY A 25 16.61 6.24 -8.39
N TYR A 26 17.11 6.30 -9.64
CA TYR A 26 17.97 5.41 -10.42
C TYR A 26 17.74 3.90 -10.31
N GLU A 27 17.18 3.37 -11.40
CA GLU A 27 16.99 1.97 -11.75
C GLU A 27 18.33 1.21 -11.65
N VAL A 28 18.35 0.20 -10.78
CA VAL A 28 19.15 -1.00 -11.02
C VAL A 28 18.23 -1.89 -11.86
N ASP A 29 18.54 -2.00 -13.15
CA ASP A 29 17.75 -2.60 -14.24
C ASP A 29 17.30 -4.08 -14.05
N PHE A 30 17.51 -4.66 -12.88
CA PHE A 30 17.27 -6.08 -12.59
C PHE A 30 16.11 -6.36 -11.62
N CYS A 31 15.44 -5.35 -11.07
CA CYS A 31 14.48 -5.54 -9.99
C CYS A 31 13.15 -4.80 -10.21
N ASP A 32 12.03 -5.44 -9.84
CA ASP A 32 10.71 -4.79 -9.80
C ASP A 32 10.76 -3.53 -8.89
N THR A 33 10.26 -2.40 -9.40
CA THR A 33 10.26 -1.07 -8.72
C THR A 33 9.70 -1.12 -7.28
N GLU A 34 8.79 -2.06 -7.04
CA GLU A 34 8.06 -2.26 -5.80
C GLU A 34 8.92 -2.93 -4.73
N THR A 35 9.64 -3.98 -5.12
CA THR A 35 10.55 -4.72 -4.24
C THR A 35 11.76 -3.85 -3.92
N ASN A 36 12.21 -3.04 -4.89
CA ASN A 36 13.22 -2.02 -4.64
C ASN A 36 12.78 -1.00 -3.60
N ALA A 37 11.53 -0.52 -3.66
CA ALA A 37 11.03 0.39 -2.63
C ALA A 37 11.04 -0.27 -1.23
N LEU A 38 10.62 -1.53 -1.12
CA LEU A 38 10.66 -2.30 0.13
C LEU A 38 12.09 -2.42 0.69
N ILE A 39 13.05 -2.78 -0.18
CA ILE A 39 14.46 -2.97 0.19
C ILE A 39 15.09 -1.61 0.56
N LYS A 40 14.85 -0.55 -0.21
CA LYS A 40 15.39 0.79 0.06
C LYS A 40 14.89 1.36 1.38
N VAL A 41 13.60 1.20 1.70
CA VAL A 41 13.04 1.64 2.98
C VAL A 41 13.68 0.89 4.16
N ALA A 42 13.93 -0.41 4.01
CA ALA A 42 14.62 -1.22 5.01
C ALA A 42 16.10 -0.81 5.16
N MET A 43 16.80 -0.58 4.05
CA MET A 43 18.19 -0.11 4.02
C MET A 43 18.35 1.23 4.73
N PHE A 44 17.52 2.24 4.41
CA PHE A 44 17.58 3.55 5.07
C PHE A 44 17.21 3.48 6.56
N SER A 45 16.48 2.44 6.97
CA SER A 45 16.13 2.21 8.36
C SER A 45 17.12 1.31 9.10
N ASN A 46 18.25 0.96 8.46
CA ASN A 46 19.30 0.08 8.99
C ASN A 46 18.79 -1.26 9.51
N VAL A 47 17.79 -1.85 8.83
CA VAL A 47 17.29 -3.19 9.15
C VAL A 47 18.36 -4.21 8.78
N LYS A 48 18.73 -5.11 9.71
CA LYS A 48 19.74 -6.14 9.43
C LYS A 48 19.14 -7.31 8.66
N SER A 49 20.00 -8.24 8.20
CA SER A 49 19.65 -9.46 7.47
C SER A 49 18.82 -10.50 8.24
N GLU A 50 18.12 -10.09 9.30
CA GLU A 50 17.28 -10.94 10.15
C GLU A 50 15.79 -10.76 9.83
N THR A 51 15.09 -11.88 9.60
CA THR A 51 13.67 -11.89 9.19
C THR A 51 12.73 -11.25 10.22
N ALA A 52 13.04 -11.40 11.52
CA ALA A 52 12.23 -10.84 12.60
C ALA A 52 12.21 -9.30 12.59
N GLU A 53 13.35 -8.66 12.32
CA GLU A 53 13.48 -7.20 12.29
C GLU A 53 12.64 -6.59 11.15
N ILE A 54 12.60 -7.24 9.99
CA ILE A 54 11.82 -6.79 8.82
C ILE A 54 10.32 -6.78 9.12
N SER A 55 9.83 -7.85 9.75
CA SER A 55 8.41 -7.98 10.07
C SER A 55 7.95 -6.92 11.06
N GLU A 56 8.77 -6.64 12.09
CA GLU A 56 8.51 -5.56 13.04
C GLU A 56 8.56 -4.19 12.38
N PHE A 57 9.58 -3.96 11.55
CA PHE A 57 9.76 -2.72 10.83
C PHE A 57 8.56 -2.39 9.93
N PHE A 58 8.10 -3.35 9.12
CA PHE A 58 6.93 -3.14 8.27
C PHE A 58 5.64 -2.92 9.09
N GLN A 59 5.49 -3.57 10.25
CA GLN A 59 4.38 -3.28 11.17
C GLN A 59 4.45 -1.84 11.70
N LYS A 60 5.64 -1.37 12.09
CA LYS A 60 5.84 0.01 12.56
C LYS A 60 5.52 1.02 11.45
N LEU A 61 6.01 0.78 10.23
CA LEU A 61 5.74 1.62 9.06
C LEU A 61 4.23 1.73 8.78
N LEU A 62 3.52 0.60 8.72
CA LEU A 62 2.08 0.57 8.46
C LEU A 62 1.25 1.29 9.54
N LYS A 63 1.68 1.22 10.80
CA LYS A 63 1.05 1.95 11.91
C LYS A 63 1.29 3.46 11.80
N LYS A 64 2.54 3.88 11.53
CA LYS A 64 2.93 5.28 11.38
C LYS A 64 2.07 6.00 10.33
N TYR A 65 1.89 5.39 9.17
CA TYR A 65 1.10 5.96 8.07
C TYR A 65 -0.40 5.64 8.14
N SER A 66 -0.90 5.20 9.30
CA SER A 66 -2.33 4.96 9.56
C SER A 66 -3.02 4.04 8.54
N ILE A 67 -2.27 3.19 7.83
CA ILE A 67 -2.83 2.15 6.95
C ILE A 67 -3.65 1.19 7.80
N ILE A 68 -3.24 0.99 9.05
CA ILE A 68 -3.94 0.30 10.11
C ILE A 68 -4.46 1.35 11.11
N SER A 69 -5.53 2.07 10.75
CA SER A 69 -6.16 3.02 11.68
C SER A 69 -7.22 2.33 12.53
N ASP A 70 -7.03 2.33 13.86
CA ASP A 70 -8.03 1.86 14.82
C ASP A 70 -9.32 2.70 14.83
N ARG A 71 -9.29 3.94 14.31
CA ARG A 71 -10.41 4.89 14.40
C ARG A 71 -11.52 4.65 13.36
N LYS A 72 -11.22 3.99 12.23
CA LYS A 72 -12.20 3.69 11.16
C LYS A 72 -11.99 2.26 10.63
N PRO A 73 -12.31 1.23 11.44
CA PRO A 73 -11.96 -0.16 11.15
C PRO A 73 -12.49 -0.63 9.78
N PHE A 74 -13.70 -0.20 9.39
CA PHE A 74 -14.37 -0.68 8.17
C PHE A 74 -13.87 -0.04 6.87
N LYS A 75 -13.43 1.24 6.89
CA LYS A 75 -12.89 1.89 5.68
C LYS A 75 -11.48 1.37 5.36
N ALA A 76 -10.69 1.05 6.40
CA ALA A 76 -9.36 0.46 6.25
C ALA A 76 -9.43 -1.02 5.83
N LEU A 77 -10.42 -1.75 6.34
CA LEU A 77 -10.72 -3.17 6.05
C LEU A 77 -10.71 -3.52 4.55
N PHE A 78 -11.53 -2.83 3.74
CA PHE A 78 -11.62 -3.12 2.30
C PHE A 78 -10.31 -2.85 1.56
N SER A 79 -9.50 -1.91 2.04
CA SER A 79 -8.18 -1.65 1.47
C SER A 79 -7.12 -2.67 1.89
N ILE A 80 -7.26 -3.33 3.04
CA ILE A 80 -6.36 -4.39 3.51
C ILE A 80 -6.72 -5.73 2.86
N PHE A 81 -8.02 -5.98 2.62
CA PHE A 81 -8.48 -7.18 1.93
C PHE A 81 -8.13 -7.22 0.45
N SER A 82 -8.10 -6.08 -0.25
CA SER A 82 -7.58 -6.05 -1.61
C SER A 82 -6.05 -6.01 -1.58
N TYR A 83 -5.41 -7.02 -2.14
CA TYR A 83 -3.94 -7.05 -2.22
C TYR A 83 -3.38 -5.82 -2.95
N ALA A 84 -4.00 -5.45 -4.08
CA ALA A 84 -3.60 -4.30 -4.87
C ALA A 84 -3.69 -2.98 -4.08
N LYS A 85 -4.78 -2.75 -3.33
CA LYS A 85 -4.93 -1.53 -2.52
C LYS A 85 -4.01 -1.52 -1.31
N PHE A 86 -3.79 -2.66 -0.66
CA PHE A 86 -2.87 -2.79 0.46
C PHE A 86 -1.45 -2.46 0.02
N LYS A 87 -1.06 -3.02 -1.11
CA LYS A 87 0.21 -2.79 -1.80
C LYS A 87 0.41 -1.33 -2.19
N GLU A 88 -0.55 -0.72 -2.87
CA GLU A 88 -0.48 0.70 -3.27
C GLU A 88 -0.28 1.61 -2.06
N LYS A 89 -1.04 1.40 -0.97
CA LYS A 89 -0.90 2.17 0.26
C LYS A 89 0.46 1.98 0.92
N PHE A 90 0.95 0.74 0.97
CA PHE A 90 2.27 0.48 1.52
C PHE A 90 3.36 1.17 0.71
N LEU A 91 3.30 1.11 -0.63
CA LEU A 91 4.28 1.76 -1.50
C LEU A 91 4.30 3.28 -1.32
N LEU A 92 3.14 3.89 -1.11
CA LEU A 92 3.07 5.32 -0.78
C LEU A 92 3.76 5.63 0.56
N ALA A 93 3.47 4.85 1.61
CA ALA A 93 4.13 5.00 2.90
C ALA A 93 5.64 4.78 2.84
N ALA A 94 6.07 3.78 2.07
CA ALA A 94 7.47 3.48 1.77
C ALA A 94 8.16 4.67 1.07
N ALA A 95 7.54 5.23 0.03
CA ALA A 95 8.08 6.38 -0.69
C ALA A 95 8.18 7.63 0.19
N GLU A 96 7.22 7.87 1.08
CA GLU A 96 7.26 8.95 2.06
C GLU A 96 8.42 8.77 3.06
N GLU A 97 8.61 7.54 3.57
CA GLU A 97 9.70 7.26 4.50
C GLU A 97 11.08 7.41 3.84
N ILE A 98 11.24 6.93 2.60
CA ILE A 98 12.46 7.14 1.80
C ILE A 98 12.75 8.63 1.68
N LYS A 99 11.75 9.45 1.32
CA LYS A 99 11.95 10.89 1.13
C LYS A 99 12.46 11.58 2.38
N ILE A 100 11.98 11.15 3.55
CA ILE A 100 12.39 11.71 4.85
C ILE A 100 13.79 11.25 5.24
N ALA A 101 14.09 9.96 5.10
CA ALA A 101 15.33 9.36 5.61
C ALA A 101 16.53 9.48 4.67
N ARG A 102 16.30 9.57 3.35
CA ARG A 102 17.35 9.46 2.32
C ARG A 102 18.48 10.47 2.49
N VAL A 103 18.14 11.75 2.73
CA VAL A 103 19.14 12.81 2.80
C VAL A 103 20.05 12.65 4.02
N SER A 104 19.46 12.48 5.21
CA SER A 104 20.25 12.29 6.44
C SER A 104 21.10 11.02 6.36
N TRP A 105 20.55 9.93 5.85
CA TRP A 105 21.26 8.66 5.73
C TRP A 105 22.44 8.76 4.75
N LEU A 106 22.27 9.41 3.58
CA LEU A 106 23.36 9.60 2.63
C LEU A 106 24.47 10.50 3.18
N LEU A 107 24.13 11.52 3.96
CA LEU A 107 25.11 12.37 4.63
C LEU A 107 25.86 11.63 5.76
N GLU A 108 25.23 10.67 6.43
CA GLU A 108 25.91 9.81 7.40
C GLU A 108 26.87 8.81 6.76
N LYS A 109 26.61 8.42 5.50
CA LYS A 109 27.39 7.40 4.79
C LYS A 109 28.42 7.95 3.80
N CYS A 110 28.38 9.24 3.50
CA CYS A 110 29.35 9.85 2.59
C CYS A 110 30.73 9.98 3.23
N ASP A 111 31.77 9.92 2.41
CA ASP A 111 33.12 10.27 2.84
C ASP A 111 33.26 11.80 2.92
N PRO A 112 33.56 12.38 4.09
CA PRO A 112 33.73 13.83 4.23
C PRO A 112 34.85 14.40 3.36
N TYR A 113 35.89 13.62 3.04
CA TYR A 113 37.00 14.07 2.20
C TYR A 113 36.61 14.14 0.72
N GLU A 114 35.86 13.15 0.23
CA GLU A 114 35.34 13.18 -1.14
C GLU A 114 34.32 14.32 -1.30
N LEU A 115 33.43 14.50 -0.32
CA LEU A 115 32.42 15.55 -0.35
C LEU A 115 33.03 16.96 -0.39
N ALA A 116 34.14 17.19 0.31
CA ALA A 116 34.82 18.49 0.35
C ALA A 116 35.44 18.90 -1.00
N ILE A 117 35.72 17.93 -1.88
CA ILE A 117 36.39 18.13 -3.18
C ILE A 117 35.35 18.26 -4.31
N ILE A 118 34.10 17.85 -4.07
CA ILE A 118 33.06 17.77 -5.09
C ILE A 118 32.37 19.13 -5.29
N ASP A 119 32.36 19.61 -6.53
CA ASP A 119 31.56 20.76 -6.94
C ASP A 119 30.06 20.51 -6.79
N ALA A 120 29.30 21.57 -6.48
CA ALA A 120 27.84 21.51 -6.34
C ALA A 120 27.13 20.87 -7.56
N LYS A 121 27.67 21.03 -8.77
CA LYS A 121 27.14 20.42 -10.00
C LYS A 121 27.30 18.89 -10.05
N ASN A 122 28.33 18.34 -9.41
CA ASN A 122 28.66 16.91 -9.41
C ASN A 122 28.13 16.18 -8.18
N SER A 123 27.68 16.91 -7.15
CA SER A 123 27.12 16.36 -5.91
C SER A 123 25.98 15.37 -6.15
N LEU A 124 25.09 15.64 -7.10
CA LEU A 124 23.95 14.78 -7.41
C LEU A 124 24.41 13.42 -7.96
N GLN A 125 25.40 13.43 -8.86
CA GLN A 125 25.98 12.21 -9.43
C GLN A 125 26.73 11.39 -8.37
N TYR A 126 27.47 12.07 -7.48
CA TYR A 126 28.13 11.43 -6.35
C TYR A 126 27.15 10.68 -5.45
N PHE A 127 26.12 11.36 -4.94
CA PHE A 127 25.14 10.75 -4.06
C PHE A 127 24.34 9.63 -4.74
N SER A 128 24.09 9.76 -6.05
CA SER A 128 23.46 8.69 -6.83
C SER A 128 24.34 7.44 -6.92
N ASN A 129 25.65 7.61 -7.14
CA ASN A 129 26.60 6.50 -7.19
C ASN A 129 26.80 5.85 -5.81
N LEU A 130 26.90 6.68 -4.76
CA LEU A 130 26.99 6.22 -3.37
C LEU A 130 25.77 5.38 -2.99
N GLU A 131 24.56 5.87 -3.28
CA GLU A 131 23.31 5.14 -3.01
C GLU A 131 23.31 3.78 -3.73
N LYS A 132 23.70 3.76 -5.01
CA LYS A 132 23.75 2.51 -5.80
C LYS A 132 24.73 1.51 -5.20
N HIS A 133 25.95 1.95 -4.91
CA HIS A 133 26.98 1.07 -4.33
C HIS A 133 26.56 0.51 -2.97
N LEU A 134 25.98 1.33 -2.10
CA LEU A 134 25.50 0.88 -0.79
C LEU A 134 24.29 -0.05 -0.90
N PHE A 135 23.40 0.19 -1.87
CA PHE A 135 22.28 -0.71 -2.15
C PHE A 135 22.77 -2.08 -2.61
N ASP A 136 23.71 -2.13 -3.55
CA ASP A 136 24.27 -3.38 -4.06
C ASP A 136 24.96 -4.17 -2.94
N LYS A 137 25.72 -3.48 -2.07
CA LYS A 137 26.33 -4.08 -0.88
C LYS A 137 25.28 -4.62 0.08
N TYR A 138 24.25 -3.82 0.38
CA TYR A 138 23.16 -4.24 1.27
C TYR A 138 22.44 -5.47 0.72
N VAL A 139 22.11 -5.50 -0.57
CA VAL A 139 21.44 -6.64 -1.23
C VAL A 139 22.31 -7.89 -1.24
N ALA A 140 23.63 -7.75 -1.40
CA ALA A 140 24.58 -8.86 -1.38
C ALA A 140 24.68 -9.57 -0.02
N GLU A 141 24.28 -8.91 1.08
CA GLU A 141 24.20 -9.53 2.41
C GLU A 141 23.03 -10.53 2.54
N TRP A 142 22.19 -10.68 1.51
CA TRP A 142 21.00 -11.53 1.53
C TRP A 142 21.07 -12.58 0.41
N ASP A 143 20.77 -13.82 0.74
CA ASP A 143 20.72 -14.92 -0.25
C ASP A 143 19.61 -14.73 -1.30
N SER A 144 18.48 -14.16 -0.90
CA SER A 144 17.33 -13.95 -1.80
C SER A 144 16.39 -12.83 -1.31
N PRO A 145 16.86 -11.56 -1.29
CA PRO A 145 16.15 -10.45 -0.68
C PRO A 145 14.77 -10.24 -1.31
N GLN A 146 14.65 -10.37 -2.64
CA GLN A 146 13.37 -10.21 -3.33
C GLN A 146 12.29 -11.18 -2.82
N LYS A 147 12.63 -12.47 -2.73
CA LYS A 147 11.70 -13.50 -2.25
C LYS A 147 11.35 -13.27 -0.79
N LEU A 148 12.33 -12.90 0.01
CA LEU A 148 12.19 -12.66 1.44
C LEU A 148 11.29 -11.47 1.73
N PHE A 149 11.58 -10.30 1.16
CA PHE A 149 10.78 -9.08 1.33
C PHE A 149 9.34 -9.26 0.81
N PHE A 150 9.16 -9.95 -0.31
CA PHE A 150 7.83 -10.27 -0.83
C PHE A 150 7.05 -11.21 0.12
N PHE A 151 7.70 -12.25 0.62
CA PHE A 151 7.09 -13.20 1.55
C PHE A 151 6.70 -12.54 2.88
N GLU A 152 7.58 -11.72 3.44
CA GLU A 152 7.31 -10.95 4.65
C GLU A 152 6.13 -9.99 4.46
N PHE A 153 6.08 -9.27 3.33
CA PHE A 153 4.95 -8.41 3.02
C PHE A 153 3.61 -9.18 2.94
N LYS A 154 3.62 -10.38 2.34
CA LYS A 154 2.45 -11.25 2.27
C LYS A 154 2.03 -11.77 3.65
N ASN A 155 2.99 -12.16 4.48
CA ASN A 155 2.74 -12.64 5.84
C ASN A 155 2.20 -11.55 6.75
N LEU A 156 2.74 -10.34 6.62
CA LEU A 156 2.26 -9.17 7.32
C LEU A 156 0.79 -8.89 7.04
N ARG A 157 0.39 -8.91 5.76
CA ARG A 157 -1.02 -8.77 5.39
C ARG A 157 -1.90 -9.83 6.05
N LYS A 158 -1.49 -11.10 6.01
CA LYS A 158 -2.23 -12.19 6.67
C LYS A 158 -2.36 -11.95 8.18
N LYS A 159 -1.27 -11.53 8.84
CA LYS A 159 -1.25 -11.22 10.27
C LYS A 159 -2.21 -10.10 10.62
N ILE A 160 -2.25 -9.03 9.82
CA ILE A 160 -3.18 -7.91 10.00
C ILE A 160 -4.63 -8.37 9.84
N ILE A 161 -4.91 -9.16 8.78
CA ILE A 161 -6.25 -9.71 8.55
C ILE A 161 -6.68 -10.58 9.74
N PHE A 162 -5.81 -11.48 10.21
CA PHE A 162 -6.10 -12.36 11.33
C PHE A 162 -6.33 -11.59 12.63
N GLN A 163 -5.48 -10.60 12.93
CA GLN A 163 -5.66 -9.71 14.09
C GLN A 163 -6.98 -8.94 14.00
N PHE A 164 -7.34 -8.47 12.80
CA PHE A 164 -8.60 -7.79 12.57
C PHE A 164 -9.79 -8.70 12.87
N PHE A 165 -9.82 -9.90 12.30
CA PHE A 165 -10.89 -10.87 12.58
C PHE A 165 -10.97 -11.17 14.07
N ARG A 166 -9.83 -11.51 14.70
CA ARG A 166 -9.75 -11.81 16.14
C ARG A 166 -10.30 -10.69 17.01
N LYS A 167 -9.93 -9.43 16.75
CA LYS A 167 -10.38 -8.26 17.52
C LYS A 167 -11.88 -7.97 17.33
N ASN A 168 -12.44 -8.32 16.17
CA ASN A 168 -13.82 -8.01 15.80
C ASN A 168 -14.73 -9.24 15.76
N MET A 169 -14.32 -10.40 16.29
CA MET A 169 -15.08 -11.66 16.20
C MET A 169 -16.51 -11.54 16.73
N HIS A 170 -16.70 -10.92 17.90
CA HIS A 170 -18.02 -10.76 18.49
C HIS A 170 -18.96 -9.91 17.61
N PHE A 171 -18.42 -8.85 17.02
CA PHE A 171 -19.17 -8.01 16.10
C PHE A 171 -19.50 -8.74 14.79
N ILE A 172 -18.55 -9.48 14.23
CA ILE A 172 -18.77 -10.29 13.02
C ILE A 172 -19.85 -11.34 13.29
N LEU A 173 -19.76 -12.07 14.41
CA LEU A 173 -20.76 -13.04 14.84
C LEU A 173 -22.14 -12.40 15.01
N PHE A 174 -22.21 -11.23 15.64
CA PHE A 174 -23.46 -10.49 15.79
C PHE A 174 -24.11 -10.18 14.43
N TRP A 175 -23.35 -9.68 13.45
CA TRP A 175 -23.88 -9.45 12.11
C TRP A 175 -24.24 -10.73 11.38
N CYS A 176 -23.46 -11.80 11.51
CA CYS A 176 -23.82 -13.11 10.97
C CYS A 176 -25.15 -13.61 11.53
N LEU A 177 -25.41 -13.40 12.82
CA LEU A 177 -26.69 -13.74 13.45
C LEU A 177 -27.84 -12.88 12.91
N ILE A 178 -27.62 -11.57 12.70
CA ILE A 178 -28.61 -10.69 12.06
C ILE A 178 -28.93 -11.19 10.65
N PHE A 179 -27.90 -11.46 9.83
CA PHE A 179 -28.10 -11.97 8.47
C PHE A 179 -28.81 -13.32 8.47
N LEU A 180 -28.49 -14.21 9.41
CA LEU A 180 -29.16 -15.49 9.57
C LEU A 180 -30.63 -15.30 9.95
N ALA A 181 -30.94 -14.39 10.87
CA ALA A 181 -32.31 -14.08 11.28
C ALA A 181 -33.13 -13.48 10.13
N VAL A 182 -32.56 -12.54 9.37
CA VAL A 182 -33.18 -11.97 8.16
C VAL A 182 -33.40 -13.04 7.11
N PHE A 183 -32.41 -13.90 6.87
CA PHE A 183 -32.51 -15.01 5.93
C PHE A 183 -33.62 -15.99 6.35
N LEU A 184 -33.67 -16.40 7.62
CA LEU A 184 -34.73 -17.27 8.14
C LEU A 184 -36.11 -16.61 8.00
N GLY A 185 -36.23 -15.32 8.33
CA GLY A 185 -37.47 -14.56 8.14
C GLY A 185 -37.93 -14.56 6.68
N LEU A 186 -37.03 -14.24 5.76
CA LEU A 186 -37.31 -14.26 4.32
C LEU A 186 -37.65 -15.68 3.80
N HIS A 187 -37.05 -16.72 4.38
CA HIS A 187 -37.31 -18.10 4.01
C HIS A 187 -38.71 -18.55 4.41
N ILE A 188 -39.13 -18.19 5.62
CA ILE A 188 -40.48 -18.48 6.12
C ILE A 188 -41.49 -17.73 5.25
N THR A 189 -41.27 -16.43 5.00
CA THR A 189 -42.18 -15.63 4.18
C THR A 189 -42.22 -16.05 2.72
N SER A 190 -41.15 -16.64 2.15
CA SER A 190 -41.18 -17.17 0.78
C SER A 190 -41.85 -18.54 0.68
N LYS A 191 -42.02 -19.26 1.80
CA LYS A 191 -42.82 -20.49 1.83
C LYS A 191 -44.32 -20.18 1.97
N GLU A 192 -44.65 -19.10 2.67
CA GLU A 192 -46.04 -18.67 2.88
C GLU A 192 -46.57 -17.80 1.73
N ASN A 193 -45.73 -16.97 1.12
CA ASN A 193 -46.08 -16.17 -0.05
C ASN A 193 -45.48 -16.79 -1.32
N SER A 194 -46.18 -16.70 -2.46
CA SER A 194 -45.70 -17.15 -3.78
C SER A 194 -44.50 -16.36 -4.34
N LEU A 195 -43.95 -15.43 -3.55
CA LEU A 195 -42.81 -14.60 -3.89
C LEU A 195 -41.51 -15.30 -3.50
N THR A 196 -40.57 -15.36 -4.45
CA THR A 196 -39.23 -15.89 -4.18
C THR A 196 -38.48 -14.97 -3.20
N MET A 197 -37.60 -15.56 -2.37
CA MET A 197 -36.70 -14.84 -1.45
C MET A 197 -36.03 -13.62 -2.09
N TRP A 198 -35.61 -13.75 -3.35
CA TRP A 198 -34.88 -12.72 -4.07
C TRP A 198 -35.75 -11.50 -4.44
N GLN A 199 -37.03 -11.73 -4.74
CA GLN A 199 -38.00 -10.66 -4.96
C GLN A 199 -38.30 -9.89 -3.67
N GLN A 200 -38.40 -10.59 -2.53
CA GLN A 200 -38.60 -9.97 -1.22
C GLN A 200 -37.40 -9.12 -0.80
N LEU A 201 -36.17 -9.60 -1.04
CA LEU A 201 -34.94 -8.89 -0.73
C LEU A 201 -34.76 -7.64 -1.62
N LYS A 202 -35.08 -7.74 -2.92
CA LYS A 202 -35.17 -6.57 -3.82
C LYS A 202 -36.20 -5.55 -3.34
N GLY A 203 -37.38 -5.98 -2.93
CA GLY A 203 -38.42 -5.09 -2.39
C GLY A 203 -37.98 -4.35 -1.13
N TRP A 204 -37.30 -5.05 -0.20
CA TRP A 204 -36.72 -4.46 0.99
C TRP A 204 -35.65 -3.41 0.69
N ILE A 205 -34.74 -3.70 -0.24
CA ILE A 205 -33.70 -2.75 -0.67
C ILE A 205 -34.35 -1.52 -1.31
N PHE A 206 -35.36 -1.71 -2.16
CA PHE A 206 -36.06 -0.61 -2.83
C PHE A 206 -36.82 0.27 -1.83
N PHE A 207 -37.47 -0.34 -0.84
CA PHE A 207 -38.15 0.35 0.26
C PHE A 207 -37.18 1.18 1.12
N LEU A 208 -36.03 0.60 1.47
CA LEU A 208 -34.99 1.31 2.23
C LEU A 208 -34.41 2.49 1.43
N LEU A 209 -34.14 2.30 0.13
CA LEU A 209 -33.67 3.36 -0.76
C LEU A 209 -34.70 4.50 -0.89
N GLN A 210 -35.98 4.20 -0.99
CA GLN A 210 -37.05 5.20 -1.04
C GLN A 210 -37.19 6.02 0.24
N ARG A 211 -36.85 5.44 1.41
CA ARG A 211 -36.88 6.16 2.70
C ARG A 211 -35.61 6.94 3.00
N LEU A 212 -34.52 6.68 2.28
CA LEU A 212 -33.22 7.34 2.46
C LEU A 212 -33.00 8.51 1.50
N ASN A 213 -33.78 8.59 0.42
CA ASN A 213 -33.93 9.79 -0.43
C ASN A 213 -35.06 10.67 0.07
#